data_AF-A0A497P436-F1
#
_entry.id   AF-A0A497P436-F1
#
_cell.length_a   1.000
_cell.length_b   1.000
_cell.length_c   1.000
_cell.angle_alpha   90.00
_cell.angle_beta   90.00
_cell.angle_gamma   90.00
#
_symmetry.space_group_name_H-M   'P 1'
#
loop_
_entity.id
_entity.type
_entity.pdbx_description
1 polymer ?
#
loop_
_entity_poly.entity_id
_entity_poly.type
_entity_poly.pdbx_seq_one_letter_code
_entity_poly.pdbx_strand_id
1 'polypeptide(L)'
;MGKAGTAAFGILSLILLGGLIVTINNYSEIVRSKDAIIEDKERLINRLQAWLKGNVTYCNNRLSHLNSTVTSLKRELSSLLSKNKELQAIITSLSKNYSELQRRYESLLNATSRSTLKDPTWEELKSFIESDKTDELEYKPHEFDCTGFAITLRDNAWRQGLRCGFVEIDLSSGVGHNLNAFKTTDRGLVFVDCLDKDAIAYVQVEKPYGKIALKNVKSRYIDCSGDPKRFWGPLNYTTHPSPFSYSYYEEYKRRVKFYEESVKAYNEAVKKYNRGEGNYTYTQLQKWYENLEALREEITPVYKEPGIVKSIEIYWN
;
A
#
# COMPACT_ATOMS: atom_id res chain seq x y z
N MET A 1 -77.85 -130.62 -24.50
CA MET A 1 -76.66 -129.98 -23.86
C MET A 1 -76.55 -128.57 -24.40
N GLY A 2 -76.50 -127.52 -23.59
CA GLY A 2 -76.27 -126.17 -24.15
C GLY A 2 -76.73 -124.95 -23.35
N LYS A 3 -77.17 -125.09 -22.09
CA LYS A 3 -77.52 -123.93 -21.23
C LYS A 3 -76.48 -123.61 -20.15
N ALA A 4 -75.58 -124.54 -19.81
CA ALA A 4 -74.57 -124.36 -18.75
C ALA A 4 -73.21 -123.85 -19.25
N GLY A 5 -72.76 -124.32 -20.44
CA GLY A 5 -71.47 -123.91 -21.03
C GLY A 5 -71.48 -122.46 -21.54
N THR A 6 -72.61 -122.03 -22.12
CA THR A 6 -72.84 -120.65 -22.55
C THR A 6 -72.87 -119.66 -21.38
N ALA A 7 -73.37 -120.08 -20.21
CA ALA A 7 -73.30 -119.28 -18.99
C ALA A 7 -71.86 -119.18 -18.45
N ALA A 8 -71.11 -120.29 -18.42
CA ALA A 8 -69.73 -120.31 -17.92
C ALA A 8 -68.75 -119.52 -18.80
N PHE A 9 -68.86 -119.63 -20.14
CA PHE A 9 -68.07 -118.82 -21.08
C PHE A 9 -68.43 -117.33 -21.02
N GLY A 10 -69.72 -117.00 -20.83
CA GLY A 10 -70.15 -115.62 -20.59
C GLY A 10 -69.56 -115.04 -19.31
N ILE A 11 -69.54 -115.81 -18.22
CA ILE A 11 -68.96 -115.40 -16.92
C ILE A 11 -67.44 -115.19 -17.03
N LEU A 12 -66.72 -116.10 -17.68
CA LEU A 12 -65.26 -116.03 -17.83
C LEU A 12 -64.83 -114.86 -18.74
N SER A 13 -65.61 -114.60 -19.80
CA SER A 13 -65.43 -113.44 -20.66
C SER A 13 -65.69 -112.12 -19.91
N LEU A 14 -66.72 -112.06 -19.05
CA LEU A 14 -66.99 -110.90 -18.19
C LEU A 14 -65.89 -110.65 -17.14
N ILE A 15 -65.30 -111.71 -16.56
CA ILE A 15 -64.16 -111.59 -15.63
C ILE A 15 -62.92 -111.04 -16.34
N LEU A 16 -62.59 -111.55 -17.53
CA LEU A 16 -61.47 -111.04 -18.35
C LEU A 16 -61.72 -109.60 -18.81
N LEU A 17 -62.95 -109.25 -19.21
CA LEU A 17 -63.33 -107.88 -19.55
C LEU A 17 -63.18 -106.96 -18.34
N GLY A 18 -63.64 -107.38 -17.16
CA GLY A 18 -63.52 -106.63 -15.92
C GLY A 18 -62.06 -106.40 -15.52
N GLY A 19 -61.21 -107.42 -15.62
CA GLY A 19 -59.77 -107.30 -15.36
C GLY A 19 -59.05 -106.38 -16.36
N LEU A 20 -59.43 -106.42 -17.63
CA LEU A 20 -58.93 -105.51 -18.66
C LEU A 20 -59.35 -104.05 -18.37
N ILE A 21 -60.60 -103.81 -17.99
CA ILE A 21 -61.12 -102.48 -17.61
C ILE A 21 -60.35 -101.92 -16.40
N VAL A 22 -60.12 -102.74 -15.37
CA VAL A 22 -59.34 -102.33 -14.18
C VAL A 22 -57.90 -101.96 -14.56
N THR A 23 -57.27 -102.77 -15.42
CA THR A 23 -55.89 -102.54 -15.89
C THR A 23 -55.79 -101.26 -16.72
N ILE A 24 -56.73 -101.03 -17.64
CA ILE A 24 -56.83 -99.80 -18.45
C ILE A 24 -57.02 -98.58 -17.56
N ASN A 25 -57.91 -98.64 -16.56
CA ASN A 25 -58.11 -97.56 -15.60
C ASN A 25 -56.83 -97.26 -14.82
N ASN A 26 -56.12 -98.29 -14.33
CA ASN A 26 -54.86 -98.11 -13.60
C ASN A 26 -53.77 -97.46 -14.47
N TYR A 27 -53.60 -97.89 -15.72
CA TYR A 27 -52.67 -97.24 -16.66
C TYR A 27 -53.10 -95.81 -17.00
N SER A 28 -54.40 -95.55 -17.17
CA SER A 28 -54.92 -94.20 -17.42
C SER A 28 -54.60 -93.25 -16.26
N GLU A 29 -54.73 -93.70 -15.02
CA GLU A 29 -54.35 -92.94 -13.82
C GLU A 29 -52.82 -92.68 -13.76
N ILE A 30 -51.99 -93.67 -14.09
CA ILE A 30 -50.53 -93.50 -14.16
C ILE A 30 -50.14 -92.46 -15.24
N VAL A 31 -50.78 -92.53 -16.42
CA VAL A 31 -50.53 -91.58 -17.52
C VAL A 31 -50.94 -90.16 -17.09
N ARG A 32 -52.15 -89.99 -16.54
CA ARG A 32 -52.61 -88.68 -16.00
C ARG A 32 -51.66 -88.11 -14.94
N SER A 33 -51.16 -88.96 -14.04
CA SER A 33 -50.20 -88.55 -13.01
C SER A 33 -48.87 -88.09 -13.63
N LYS A 34 -48.35 -88.82 -14.63
CA LYS A 34 -47.14 -88.43 -15.35
C LYS A 34 -47.33 -87.15 -16.15
N ASP A 35 -48.47 -86.98 -16.81
CA ASP A 35 -48.80 -85.76 -17.56
C ASP A 35 -48.86 -84.55 -16.61
N ALA A 36 -49.49 -84.69 -15.44
CA ALA A 36 -49.49 -83.64 -14.42
C ALA A 36 -48.08 -83.29 -13.90
N ILE A 37 -47.19 -84.29 -13.75
CA ILE A 37 -45.78 -84.06 -13.37
C ILE A 37 -45.02 -83.35 -14.50
N ILE A 38 -45.28 -83.70 -15.76
CA ILE A 38 -44.67 -83.05 -16.92
C ILE A 38 -45.11 -81.58 -16.96
N GLU A 39 -46.41 -81.30 -16.82
CA GLU A 39 -46.95 -79.93 -16.77
C GLU A 39 -46.32 -79.10 -15.63
N ASP A 40 -46.16 -79.68 -14.43
CA ASP A 40 -45.53 -78.97 -13.31
C ASP A 40 -44.04 -78.66 -13.58
N LYS A 41 -43.30 -79.61 -14.15
CA LYS A 41 -41.91 -79.40 -14.55
C LYS A 41 -41.78 -78.34 -15.64
N GLU A 42 -42.68 -78.33 -16.63
CA GLU A 42 -42.73 -77.29 -17.66
C GLU A 42 -42.99 -75.92 -17.04
N ARG A 43 -43.92 -75.81 -16.08
CA ARG A 43 -44.15 -74.57 -15.32
C ARG A 43 -42.91 -74.16 -14.54
N LEU A 44 -42.21 -75.09 -13.89
CA LEU A 44 -40.97 -74.81 -13.16
C LEU A 44 -39.87 -74.30 -14.11
N ILE A 45 -39.68 -74.95 -15.26
CA ILE A 45 -38.71 -74.54 -16.28
C ILE A 45 -39.02 -73.11 -16.74
N ASN A 46 -40.29 -72.80 -17.04
CA ASN A 46 -40.70 -71.47 -17.46
C ASN A 46 -40.43 -70.41 -16.38
N ARG A 47 -40.69 -70.73 -15.10
CA ARG A 47 -40.37 -69.83 -13.97
C ARG A 47 -38.86 -69.60 -13.83
N LEU A 48 -38.05 -70.65 -13.95
CA LEU A 48 -36.59 -70.56 -13.88
C LEU A 48 -36.03 -69.75 -15.05
N GLN A 49 -36.53 -69.94 -16.27
CA GLN A 49 -36.13 -69.16 -17.44
C GLN A 49 -36.47 -67.67 -17.27
N ALA A 50 -37.67 -67.34 -16.78
CA ALA A 50 -38.08 -65.97 -16.51
C ALA A 50 -37.20 -65.32 -15.43
N TRP A 51 -36.93 -66.03 -14.33
CA TRP A 51 -36.06 -65.57 -13.27
C TRP A 51 -34.61 -65.37 -13.75
N LEU A 52 -34.07 -66.32 -14.52
CA LEU A 52 -32.72 -66.22 -15.07
C LEU A 52 -32.60 -65.03 -16.01
N LYS A 53 -33.57 -64.83 -16.91
CA LYS A 53 -33.63 -63.67 -17.81
C LYS A 53 -33.64 -62.36 -17.03
N GLY A 54 -34.45 -62.27 -15.97
CA GLY A 54 -34.50 -61.09 -15.10
C GLY A 54 -33.16 -60.79 -14.43
N ASN A 55 -32.47 -61.83 -13.91
CA ASN A 55 -31.15 -61.66 -13.31
C ASN A 55 -30.09 -61.24 -14.34
N VAL A 56 -30.10 -61.84 -15.53
CA VAL A 56 -29.18 -61.44 -16.61
C VAL A 56 -29.41 -59.97 -16.98
N THR A 57 -30.66 -59.53 -17.13
CA THR A 57 -30.99 -58.12 -17.38
C THR A 57 -30.52 -57.22 -16.26
N TYR A 58 -30.74 -57.60 -14.99
CA TYR A 58 -30.30 -56.83 -13.83
C TYR A 58 -28.77 -56.66 -13.79
N CYS A 59 -28.03 -57.75 -13.99
CA CYS A 59 -26.56 -57.74 -14.04
C CYS A 59 -26.04 -56.88 -15.20
N ASN A 60 -26.64 -56.98 -16.39
CA ASN A 60 -26.27 -56.18 -17.55
C ASN A 60 -26.50 -54.68 -17.31
N ASN A 61 -27.61 -54.31 -16.65
CA ASN A 61 -27.89 -52.92 -16.30
C ASN A 61 -26.86 -52.37 -15.29
N ARG A 62 -26.49 -53.16 -14.27
CA ARG A 62 -25.44 -52.76 -13.31
C ARG A 62 -24.07 -52.62 -13.97
N LEU A 63 -23.74 -53.53 -14.88
CA LEU A 63 -22.49 -53.48 -15.64
C LEU A 63 -22.42 -52.24 -16.54
N SER A 64 -23.52 -51.91 -17.22
CA SER A 64 -23.65 -50.68 -18.02
C SER A 64 -23.49 -49.42 -17.16
N HIS A 65 -24.17 -49.37 -16.01
CA HIS A 65 -24.03 -48.24 -15.09
C HIS A 65 -22.59 -48.10 -14.58
N LEU A 66 -21.98 -49.19 -14.13
CA LEU A 66 -20.61 -49.18 -13.64
C LEU A 66 -19.61 -48.74 -14.72
N ASN A 67 -19.80 -49.19 -15.97
CA ASN A 67 -18.99 -48.75 -17.10
C ASN A 67 -19.13 -47.25 -17.37
N SER A 68 -20.35 -46.70 -17.23
CA SER A 68 -20.57 -45.26 -17.35
C SER A 68 -19.85 -44.48 -16.24
N THR A 69 -19.89 -44.97 -14.99
CA THR A 69 -19.19 -44.38 -13.84
C THR A 69 -17.69 -44.41 -14.02
N VAL A 70 -17.12 -45.56 -14.42
CA VAL A 70 -15.68 -45.71 -14.71
C VAL A 70 -15.25 -44.73 -15.79
N THR A 71 -16.07 -44.55 -16.83
CA THR A 71 -15.77 -43.60 -17.91
C THR A 71 -15.79 -42.15 -17.40
N SER A 72 -16.75 -41.77 -16.56
CA SER A 72 -16.80 -40.45 -15.95
C SER A 72 -15.59 -40.16 -15.07
N LEU A 73 -15.26 -41.08 -14.16
CA LEU A 73 -14.11 -40.95 -13.25
C LEU A 73 -12.78 -40.87 -14.02
N LYS A 74 -12.63 -41.61 -15.12
CA LYS A 74 -11.44 -41.50 -15.97
C LYS A 74 -11.29 -40.11 -16.58
N ARG A 75 -12.38 -39.45 -17.00
CA ARG A 75 -12.32 -38.08 -17.53
C ARG A 75 -11.94 -37.08 -16.44
N GLU A 76 -12.52 -37.23 -15.26
CA GLU A 76 -12.22 -36.38 -14.11
C GLU A 76 -10.76 -36.50 -13.67
N LEU A 77 -10.23 -37.73 -13.62
CA LEU A 77 -8.82 -37.98 -13.32
C LEU A 77 -7.90 -37.28 -14.33
N SER A 78 -8.19 -37.39 -15.63
CA SER A 78 -7.41 -36.70 -16.67
C SER A 78 -7.46 -35.18 -16.52
N SER A 79 -8.62 -34.62 -16.15
CA SER A 79 -8.76 -33.18 -15.89
C SER A 79 -7.93 -32.73 -14.69
N LEU A 80 -7.99 -33.48 -13.58
CA LEU A 80 -7.22 -33.20 -12.37
C LEU A 80 -5.71 -33.30 -12.62
N LEU A 81 -5.27 -34.28 -13.41
CA LEU A 81 -3.87 -34.41 -13.79
C LEU A 81 -3.37 -33.20 -14.61
N SER A 82 -4.19 -32.69 -15.54
CA SER A 82 -3.86 -31.46 -16.29
C SER A 82 -3.71 -30.26 -15.36
N LYS A 83 -4.69 -30.05 -14.47
CA LYS A 83 -4.65 -28.96 -13.49
C LYS A 83 -3.44 -29.04 -12.57
N ASN A 84 -3.08 -30.24 -12.12
CA ASN A 84 -1.90 -30.44 -11.27
C ASN A 84 -0.61 -30.03 -12.01
N LYS A 85 -0.50 -30.38 -13.30
CA LYS A 85 0.64 -29.97 -14.14
C LYS A 85 0.71 -28.46 -14.33
N GLU A 86 -0.42 -27.80 -14.53
CA GLU A 86 -0.50 -26.33 -14.62
C GLU A 86 -0.06 -25.66 -13.31
N LEU A 87 -0.56 -26.14 -12.17
CA LEU A 87 -0.19 -25.61 -10.85
C LEU A 87 1.31 -25.78 -10.58
N GLN A 88 1.91 -26.91 -10.96
CA GLN A 88 3.36 -27.11 -10.84
C GLN A 88 4.17 -26.09 -11.67
N ALA A 89 3.71 -25.77 -12.88
CA ALA A 89 4.36 -24.76 -13.72
C ALA A 89 4.25 -23.37 -13.08
N ILE A 90 3.10 -23.01 -12.53
CA ILE A 90 2.88 -21.74 -11.83
C ILE A 90 3.79 -21.63 -10.60
N ILE A 91 3.87 -22.67 -9.76
CA ILE A 91 4.74 -22.69 -8.58
C ILE A 91 6.20 -22.49 -8.97
N THR A 92 6.66 -23.15 -10.04
CA THR A 92 8.03 -22.99 -10.54
C THR A 92 8.29 -21.56 -11.00
N SER A 93 7.36 -20.96 -11.74
CA SER A 93 7.46 -19.58 -12.20
C SER A 93 7.48 -18.59 -11.03
N LEU A 94 6.62 -18.79 -10.03
CA LEU A 94 6.53 -17.90 -8.88
C LEU A 94 7.79 -17.97 -8.02
N SER A 95 8.33 -19.17 -7.81
CA SER A 95 9.59 -19.38 -7.08
C SER A 95 10.77 -18.67 -7.76
N LYS A 96 10.85 -18.71 -9.10
CA LYS A 96 11.85 -17.96 -9.85
C LYS A 96 11.70 -16.45 -9.65
N ASN A 97 10.49 -15.93 -9.78
CA ASN A 97 10.21 -14.50 -9.61
C ASN A 97 10.56 -14.02 -8.19
N TYR A 98 10.19 -14.79 -7.16
CA TYR A 98 10.53 -14.49 -5.77
C TYR A 98 12.05 -14.42 -5.57
N SER A 99 12.79 -15.39 -6.10
CA SER A 99 14.25 -15.42 -6.00
C SER A 99 14.91 -14.23 -6.70
N GLU A 100 14.35 -13.77 -7.81
CA GLU A 100 14.82 -12.56 -8.49
C GLU A 100 14.50 -11.28 -7.71
N LEU A 101 13.29 -11.18 -7.18
CA LEU A 101 12.87 -10.05 -6.36
C LEU A 101 13.75 -9.94 -5.11
N GLN A 102 14.03 -11.06 -4.45
CA GLN A 102 14.90 -11.10 -3.29
C GLN A 102 16.32 -10.60 -3.61
N ARG A 103 16.91 -11.03 -4.73
CA ARG A 103 18.22 -10.52 -5.19
C ARG A 103 18.19 -9.01 -5.45
N ARG A 104 17.13 -8.49 -6.08
CA ARG A 104 16.98 -7.04 -6.30
C ARG A 104 16.87 -6.28 -4.99
N TYR A 105 16.11 -6.81 -4.03
CA TYR A 105 15.97 -6.22 -2.70
C TYR A 105 17.31 -6.18 -1.95
N GLU A 106 18.04 -7.29 -1.92
CA GLU A 106 19.36 -7.34 -1.28
C GLU A 106 20.37 -6.40 -1.95
N SER A 107 20.32 -6.26 -3.28
CA SER A 107 21.14 -5.31 -4.03
C SER A 107 20.80 -3.87 -3.65
N LEU A 108 19.51 -3.53 -3.56
CA LEU A 108 19.05 -2.19 -3.17
C LEU A 108 19.46 -1.88 -1.73
N LEU A 109 19.21 -2.80 -0.80
CA LEU A 109 19.58 -2.65 0.60
C LEU A 109 21.09 -2.43 0.78
N ASN A 110 21.91 -3.17 0.03
CA ASN A 110 23.36 -2.97 0.02
C ASN A 110 23.76 -1.62 -0.57
N ALA A 111 23.10 -1.15 -1.63
CA ALA A 111 23.37 0.16 -2.21
C ALA A 111 23.02 1.28 -1.23
N THR A 112 21.86 1.20 -0.57
CA THR A 112 21.39 2.19 0.41
C THR A 112 22.21 2.18 1.70
N SER A 113 22.55 1.00 2.22
CA SER A 113 23.36 0.86 3.45
C SER A 113 24.82 1.28 3.27
N ARG A 114 25.29 1.34 2.01
CA ARG A 114 26.62 1.85 1.64
C ARG A 114 26.61 3.34 1.29
N SER A 115 25.55 4.08 1.58
CA SER A 115 25.59 5.54 1.47
C SER A 115 26.71 6.07 2.37
N THR A 116 27.82 6.48 1.75
CA THR A 116 28.96 7.13 2.43
C THR A 116 28.62 8.58 2.80
N LEU A 117 27.39 9.02 2.55
CA LEU A 117 26.94 10.36 2.83
C LEU A 117 26.72 10.52 4.34
N LYS A 118 27.38 11.50 4.94
CA LYS A 118 27.27 11.80 6.37
C LYS A 118 26.24 12.89 6.63
N ASP A 119 25.59 12.81 7.79
CA ASP A 119 24.84 13.92 8.36
C ASP A 119 25.84 15.03 8.78
N PRO A 120 25.74 16.27 8.26
CA PRO A 120 26.70 17.34 8.57
C PRO A 120 26.54 17.88 10.00
N THR A 121 27.55 18.56 10.53
CA THR A 121 27.35 19.56 11.60
C THR A 121 26.72 20.82 11.01
N TRP A 122 26.14 21.69 11.84
CA TRP A 122 25.66 22.98 11.37
C TRP A 122 26.75 23.83 10.71
N GLU A 123 27.98 23.80 11.24
CA GLU A 123 29.09 24.57 10.67
C GLU A 123 29.50 24.06 9.28
N GLU A 124 29.55 22.74 9.09
CA GLU A 124 29.79 22.11 7.79
C GLU A 124 28.66 22.43 6.80
N LEU A 125 27.40 22.35 7.25
CA LEU A 125 26.24 22.71 6.42
C LEU A 125 26.31 24.18 6.00
N LYS A 126 26.56 25.09 6.94
CA LYS A 126 26.66 26.52 6.66
C LYS A 126 27.78 26.81 5.67
N SER A 127 28.95 26.21 5.87
CA SER A 127 30.10 26.35 4.96
C SER A 127 29.78 25.81 3.56
N PHE A 128 29.07 24.68 3.49
CA PHE A 128 28.62 24.11 2.22
C PHE A 128 27.69 25.08 1.48
N ILE A 129 26.62 25.54 2.14
CA ILE A 129 25.65 26.47 1.53
C ILE A 129 26.34 27.75 1.06
N GLU A 130 27.19 28.38 1.90
CA GLU A 130 27.92 29.61 1.53
C GLU A 130 28.90 29.42 0.35
N SER A 131 29.35 28.19 0.08
CA SER A 131 30.23 27.86 -1.05
C SER A 131 29.50 27.40 -2.31
N ASP A 132 28.26 26.96 -2.14
CA ASP A 132 27.41 26.46 -3.21
C ASP A 132 26.85 27.63 -4.02
N LYS A 133 26.66 27.43 -5.32
CA LYS A 133 26.21 28.49 -6.25
C LYS A 133 24.80 28.25 -6.79
N THR A 134 24.05 27.35 -6.18
CA THR A 134 22.70 27.02 -6.65
C THR A 134 21.78 28.24 -6.59
N ASP A 135 21.94 29.13 -5.61
CA ASP A 135 21.17 30.38 -5.49
C ASP A 135 21.59 31.47 -6.51
N GLU A 136 22.68 31.26 -7.24
CA GLU A 136 23.12 32.13 -8.35
C GLU A 136 22.53 31.69 -9.70
N LEU A 137 21.84 30.54 -9.76
CA LEU A 137 21.23 30.02 -10.98
C LEU A 137 19.97 30.82 -11.36
N GLU A 138 19.70 30.88 -12.67
CA GLU A 138 18.53 31.58 -13.20
C GLU A 138 17.27 30.71 -13.08
N TYR A 139 16.23 31.25 -12.45
CA TYR A 139 14.91 30.63 -12.44
C TYR A 139 14.28 30.68 -13.84
N LYS A 140 13.92 29.52 -14.38
CA LYS A 140 13.28 29.38 -15.69
C LYS A 140 11.95 28.64 -15.53
N PRO A 141 10.80 29.34 -15.63
CA PRO A 141 9.50 28.68 -15.52
C PRO A 141 9.40 27.47 -16.46
N HIS A 142 8.98 26.31 -15.94
CA HIS A 142 8.81 25.05 -16.67
C HIS A 142 10.09 24.38 -17.21
N GLU A 143 11.27 24.98 -17.03
CA GLU A 143 12.56 24.39 -17.42
C GLU A 143 13.47 24.14 -16.20
N PHE A 144 13.57 25.12 -15.31
CA PHE A 144 14.38 25.11 -14.10
C PHE A 144 13.67 25.91 -13.01
N ASP A 145 12.68 25.27 -12.39
CA ASP A 145 11.91 25.82 -11.27
C ASP A 145 12.43 25.32 -9.91
N CYS A 146 11.66 25.50 -8.84
CA CYS A 146 12.04 25.07 -7.49
C CYS A 146 12.50 23.60 -7.41
N THR A 147 11.97 22.73 -8.27
CA THR A 147 12.41 21.33 -8.38
C THR A 147 13.86 21.26 -8.83
N GLY A 148 14.24 22.05 -9.83
CA GLY A 148 15.60 22.14 -10.38
C GLY A 148 16.61 22.64 -9.36
N PHE A 149 16.28 23.69 -8.60
CA PHE A 149 17.13 24.20 -7.52
C PHE A 149 17.31 23.14 -6.41
N ALA A 150 16.22 22.52 -5.95
CA ALA A 150 16.29 21.53 -4.87
C ALA A 150 17.05 20.25 -5.27
N ILE A 151 16.93 19.80 -6.52
CA ILE A 151 17.74 18.69 -7.06
C ILE A 151 19.21 19.09 -7.17
N THR A 152 19.50 20.30 -7.66
CA THR A 152 20.88 20.78 -7.86
C THR A 152 21.65 20.87 -6.54
N LEU A 153 21.05 21.50 -5.52
CA LEU A 153 21.68 21.63 -4.20
C LEU A 153 21.93 20.25 -3.57
N ARG A 154 20.97 19.34 -3.69
CA ARG A 154 21.09 17.96 -3.21
C ARG A 154 22.26 17.22 -3.87
N ASP A 155 22.36 17.28 -5.19
CA ASP A 155 23.41 16.60 -5.94
C ASP A 155 24.80 17.22 -5.65
N ASN A 156 24.86 18.54 -5.45
CA ASN A 156 26.09 19.23 -5.00
C ASN A 156 26.50 18.77 -3.59
N ALA A 157 25.55 18.67 -2.66
CA ALA A 157 25.79 18.17 -1.31
C ALA A 157 26.35 16.73 -1.33
N TRP A 158 25.79 15.86 -2.18
CA TRP A 158 26.26 14.47 -2.33
C TRP A 158 27.69 14.39 -2.87
N ARG A 159 28.04 15.26 -3.83
CA ARG A 159 29.42 15.35 -4.34
C ARG A 159 30.42 15.77 -3.26
N GLN A 160 29.94 16.45 -2.21
CA GLN A 160 30.72 16.76 -1.00
C GLN A 160 30.57 15.72 0.12
N GLY A 161 29.90 14.59 -0.14
CA GLY A 161 29.70 13.53 0.84
C GLY A 161 28.67 13.87 1.93
N LEU A 162 27.82 14.87 1.71
CA LEU A 162 26.80 15.30 2.68
C LEU A 162 25.45 14.67 2.35
N ARG A 163 24.75 14.19 3.38
CA ARG A 163 23.39 13.67 3.25
C ARG A 163 22.41 14.84 3.15
N CYS A 164 21.68 14.88 2.03
CA CYS A 164 20.66 15.87 1.74
C CYS A 164 19.37 15.16 1.30
N GLY A 165 18.26 15.49 1.96
CA GLY A 165 16.92 15.08 1.56
C GLY A 165 16.29 16.08 0.60
N PHE A 166 15.53 15.57 -0.36
CA PHE A 166 14.64 16.40 -1.18
C PHE A 166 13.31 16.56 -0.45
N VAL A 167 12.73 17.76 -0.46
CA VAL A 167 11.51 18.08 0.29
C VAL A 167 10.45 18.60 -0.66
N GLU A 168 9.25 18.06 -0.53
CA GLU A 168 8.04 18.57 -1.17
C GLU A 168 7.12 19.18 -0.11
N ILE A 169 6.59 20.37 -0.41
CA ILE A 169 5.69 21.10 0.48
C ILE A 169 4.44 21.46 -0.30
N ASP A 170 3.29 20.98 0.17
CA ASP A 170 2.01 21.49 -0.32
C ASP A 170 1.60 22.72 0.48
N LEU A 171 1.14 23.75 -0.23
CA LEU A 171 0.57 24.95 0.35
C LEU A 171 -0.95 24.97 0.22
N SER A 172 -1.63 25.61 1.18
CA SER A 172 -3.09 25.74 1.21
C SER A 172 -3.64 26.53 0.02
N SER A 173 -2.83 27.47 -0.45
CA SER A 173 -3.07 28.41 -1.53
C SER A 173 -1.74 28.63 -2.26
N GLY A 174 -1.77 28.62 -3.58
CA GLY A 174 -0.57 28.75 -4.41
C GLY A 174 -0.09 27.41 -4.99
N VAL A 175 1.05 27.46 -5.67
CA VAL A 175 1.78 26.27 -6.15
C VAL A 175 2.59 25.72 -4.97
N GLY A 176 2.75 24.39 -4.88
CA GLY A 176 3.65 23.76 -3.92
C GLY A 176 5.10 24.28 -4.08
N HIS A 177 5.96 23.95 -3.12
CA HIS A 177 7.36 24.37 -3.12
C HIS A 177 8.28 23.18 -2.87
N ASN A 178 9.44 23.18 -3.54
CA ASN A 178 10.47 22.17 -3.38
C ASN A 178 11.72 22.79 -2.77
N LEU A 179 12.27 22.13 -1.74
CA LEU A 179 13.45 22.58 -1.03
C LEU A 179 14.26 21.40 -0.49
N ASN A 180 15.25 21.65 0.36
CA ASN A 180 16.12 20.62 0.90
C ASN A 180 16.07 20.49 2.42
N ALA A 181 16.30 19.28 2.91
CA ALA A 181 16.42 18.98 4.33
C ALA A 181 17.79 18.38 4.65
N PHE A 182 18.41 18.89 5.70
CA PHE A 182 19.66 18.38 6.25
C PHE A 182 19.44 17.98 7.70
N LYS A 183 19.69 16.71 8.02
CA LYS A 183 19.74 16.26 9.40
C LYS A 183 21.11 16.59 9.94
N THR A 184 21.21 17.64 10.74
CA THR A 184 22.48 18.01 11.38
C THR A 184 22.72 17.17 12.63
N THR A 185 23.99 16.95 12.95
CA THR A 185 24.39 16.17 14.13
C THR A 185 24.28 16.94 15.45
N ASP A 186 24.26 18.27 15.40
CA ASP A 186 24.30 19.16 16.57
C ASP A 186 23.12 20.14 16.69
N ARG A 187 22.34 20.36 15.62
CA ARG A 187 21.22 21.32 15.59
C ARG A 187 19.89 20.72 15.13
N GLY A 188 19.83 19.41 14.92
CA GLY A 188 18.63 18.71 14.47
C GLY A 188 18.35 18.93 12.98
N LEU A 189 17.07 18.86 12.61
CA LEU A 189 16.65 19.00 11.21
C LEU A 189 16.63 20.47 10.79
N VAL A 190 17.29 20.78 9.68
CA VAL A 190 17.35 22.12 9.08
C VAL A 190 16.81 22.06 7.65
N PHE A 191 15.89 22.97 7.32
CA PHE A 191 15.37 23.13 5.98
C PHE A 191 16.06 24.31 5.29
N VAL A 192 16.47 24.11 4.04
CA VAL A 192 17.22 25.09 3.25
C VAL A 192 16.48 25.34 1.94
N ASP A 193 16.26 26.62 1.63
CA ASP A 193 15.64 27.10 0.40
C ASP A 193 16.66 27.99 -0.34
N CYS A 194 17.07 27.55 -1.54
CA CYS A 194 18.06 28.23 -2.37
C CYS A 194 17.45 28.82 -3.65
N LEU A 195 16.12 28.98 -3.75
CA LEU A 195 15.47 29.42 -4.99
C LEU A 195 15.90 30.82 -5.47
N ASP A 196 16.05 31.78 -4.54
CA ASP A 196 16.43 33.17 -4.87
C ASP A 196 17.79 33.54 -4.26
N LYS A 197 17.98 33.12 -3.01
CA LYS A 197 19.08 33.44 -2.11
C LYS A 197 19.14 32.33 -1.08
N ASP A 198 20.32 32.02 -0.56
CA ASP A 198 20.46 31.09 0.54
C ASP A 198 19.64 31.51 1.75
N ALA A 199 18.66 30.68 2.10
CA ALA A 199 17.76 30.92 3.20
C ALA A 199 17.50 29.63 3.99
N ILE A 200 17.27 29.81 5.28
CA ILE A 200 16.69 28.78 6.13
C ILE A 200 15.18 28.87 6.01
N ALA A 201 14.57 27.76 5.63
CA ALA A 201 13.12 27.64 5.56
C ALA A 201 12.58 27.19 6.93
N TYR A 202 11.42 27.73 7.28
CA TYR A 202 10.68 27.43 8.50
C TYR A 202 9.33 26.86 8.09
N VAL A 203 9.20 25.55 8.26
CA VAL A 203 8.06 24.78 7.79
C VAL A 203 7.42 24.04 8.95
N GLN A 204 6.10 24.19 9.09
CA GLN A 204 5.30 23.48 10.07
C GLN A 204 3.87 23.40 9.55
N VAL A 205 3.28 22.20 9.56
CA VAL A 205 1.90 21.98 9.13
C VAL A 205 0.95 22.94 9.88
N GLU A 206 -0.03 23.49 9.17
CA GLU A 206 -0.97 24.52 9.64
C GLU A 206 -0.36 25.89 9.96
N LYS A 207 0.92 26.11 9.65
CA LYS A 207 1.59 27.40 9.79
C LYS A 207 1.99 27.98 8.44
N PRO A 208 2.12 29.32 8.32
CA PRO A 208 2.69 29.93 7.12
C PRO A 208 4.08 29.41 6.80
N TYR A 209 4.38 29.20 5.52
CA TYR A 209 5.75 28.99 5.06
C TYR A 209 6.59 30.24 5.34
N GLY A 210 7.67 30.07 6.10
CA GLY A 210 8.60 31.13 6.42
C GLY A 210 9.98 30.88 5.81
N LYS A 211 10.71 31.96 5.50
CA LYS A 211 12.14 31.88 5.23
C LYS A 211 12.89 33.07 5.82
N ILE A 212 14.11 32.83 6.30
CA ILE A 212 15.05 33.86 6.77
C ILE A 212 16.35 33.66 6.01
N ALA A 213 16.96 34.72 5.48
CA ALA A 213 18.22 34.61 4.78
C ALA A 213 19.30 34.01 5.71
N LEU A 214 20.19 33.18 5.15
CA LEU A 214 21.15 32.39 5.93
C LEU A 214 21.95 33.25 6.93
N LYS A 215 22.45 34.40 6.48
CA LYS A 215 23.20 35.37 7.30
C LYS A 215 22.40 36.00 8.45
N ASN A 216 21.07 35.97 8.36
CA ASN A 216 20.14 36.60 9.31
C ASN A 216 19.66 35.63 10.39
N VAL A 217 19.95 34.32 10.26
CA VAL A 217 19.72 33.34 11.31
C VAL A 217 20.84 33.43 12.35
N LYS A 218 20.60 34.17 13.42
CA LYS A 218 21.58 34.43 14.50
C LYS A 218 21.25 33.68 15.78
N SER A 219 22.29 33.17 16.44
CA SER A 219 22.21 32.58 17.80
C SER A 219 21.98 33.64 18.88
N ARG A 220 22.44 34.87 18.65
CA ARG A 220 22.26 36.05 19.51
C ARG A 220 21.78 37.22 18.66
N TYR A 221 20.70 37.88 19.09
CA TYR A 221 20.03 38.93 18.32
C TYR A 221 19.47 40.03 19.22
N ILE A 222 19.13 41.18 18.62
CA ILE A 222 18.60 42.34 19.34
C ILE A 222 17.25 41.99 19.99
N ASP A 223 17.16 42.24 21.30
CA ASP A 223 15.94 42.04 22.08
C ASP A 223 14.92 43.15 21.78
N CYS A 224 13.79 42.75 21.22
CA CYS A 224 12.68 43.63 20.82
C CYS A 224 11.45 43.47 21.73
N SER A 225 11.64 43.03 22.98
CA SER A 225 10.57 42.93 23.98
C SER A 225 10.15 44.27 24.61
N GLY A 226 10.92 45.34 24.36
CA GLY A 226 10.69 46.67 24.90
C GLY A 226 9.62 47.50 24.17
N ASP A 227 9.53 48.79 24.50
CA ASP A 227 8.63 49.73 23.82
C ASP A 227 9.28 50.22 22.52
N PRO A 228 8.67 49.99 21.33
CA PRO A 228 9.20 50.48 20.06
C PRO A 228 9.29 52.01 20.01
N LYS A 229 8.47 52.73 20.79
CA LYS A 229 8.54 54.18 20.94
C LYS A 229 9.63 54.62 21.91
N ARG A 230 10.53 53.74 22.36
CA ARG A 230 11.68 54.02 23.24
C ARG A 230 12.97 53.36 22.77
N PHE A 231 13.06 53.05 21.47
CA PHE A 231 14.16 52.29 20.89
C PHE A 231 15.43 53.14 20.63
N TRP A 232 15.77 54.04 21.55
CA TRP A 232 17.00 54.84 21.60
C TRP A 232 17.85 54.56 22.85
N GLY A 233 17.40 53.64 23.70
CA GLY A 233 18.18 53.14 24.83
C GLY A 233 19.33 52.22 24.38
N PRO A 234 20.17 51.77 25.33
CA PRO A 234 21.18 50.73 25.05
C PRO A 234 20.53 49.48 24.46
N LEU A 235 21.15 48.91 23.42
CA LEU A 235 20.68 47.66 22.82
C LEU A 235 20.92 46.48 23.77
N ASN A 236 19.84 45.79 24.09
CA ASN A 236 19.89 44.49 24.76
C ASN A 236 19.88 43.38 23.71
N TYR A 237 20.45 42.24 24.08
CA TYR A 237 20.52 41.06 23.21
C TYR A 237 20.01 39.84 23.95
N THR A 238 19.34 38.97 23.21
CA THR A 238 18.81 37.70 23.72
C THR A 238 19.23 36.54 22.79
N THR A 239 18.89 35.33 23.16
CA THR A 239 19.17 34.09 22.42
C THR A 239 17.93 33.23 22.32
N HIS A 240 17.91 32.35 21.33
CA HIS A 240 16.88 31.32 21.19
C HIS A 240 17.52 29.93 21.31
N PRO A 241 16.91 28.97 22.02
CA PRO A 241 17.49 27.64 22.21
C PRO A 241 17.66 26.86 20.88
N SER A 242 16.81 27.13 19.89
CA SER A 242 16.86 26.49 18.58
C SER A 242 16.57 27.48 17.44
N PRO A 243 17.59 28.04 16.76
CA PRO A 243 17.40 29.03 15.70
C PRO A 243 16.78 28.45 14.41
N PHE A 244 16.57 27.14 14.34
CA PHE A 244 15.95 26.43 13.21
C PHE A 244 14.51 25.98 13.50
N SER A 245 14.03 26.24 14.71
CA SER A 245 12.64 25.92 15.10
C SER A 245 11.66 26.96 14.57
N TYR A 246 10.41 26.55 14.37
CA TYR A 246 9.35 27.47 13.95
C TYR A 246 9.09 28.58 14.99
N SER A 247 9.30 28.34 16.29
CA SER A 247 9.17 29.38 17.31
C SER A 247 10.19 30.51 17.13
N TYR A 248 11.41 30.20 16.65
CA TYR A 248 12.39 31.22 16.28
C TYR A 248 11.88 32.13 15.16
N TYR A 249 11.23 31.54 14.15
CA TYR A 249 10.62 32.30 13.06
C TYR A 249 9.51 33.22 13.55
N GLU A 250 8.67 32.76 14.49
CA GLU A 250 7.66 33.61 15.12
C GLU A 250 8.30 34.77 15.92
N GLU A 251 9.43 34.55 16.57
CA GLU A 251 10.19 35.64 17.21
C GLU A 251 10.75 36.62 16.19
N TYR A 252 11.29 36.12 15.07
CA TYR A 252 11.78 36.94 13.97
C TYR A 252 10.66 37.85 13.42
N LYS A 253 9.46 37.31 13.20
CA LYS A 253 8.29 38.11 12.78
C LYS A 253 7.92 39.19 13.80
N ARG A 254 8.00 38.89 15.10
CA ARG A 254 7.81 39.91 16.15
C ARG A 254 8.85 41.03 16.06
N ARG A 255 10.11 40.70 15.77
CA ARG A 255 11.18 41.70 15.57
C ARG A 255 10.96 42.56 14.32
N VAL A 256 10.49 41.96 13.23
CA VAL A 256 10.09 42.71 12.02
C VAL A 256 8.97 43.71 12.35
N LYS A 257 7.92 43.26 13.03
CA LYS A 257 6.83 44.14 13.46
C LYS A 257 7.30 45.25 14.39
N PHE A 258 8.17 44.94 15.35
CA PHE A 258 8.77 45.92 16.25
C PHE A 258 9.54 47.00 15.47
N TYR A 259 10.33 46.59 14.48
CA TYR A 259 11.04 47.51 13.60
C TYR A 259 10.09 48.45 12.88
N GLU A 260 9.02 47.93 12.26
CA GLU A 260 8.02 48.76 11.55
C GLU A 260 7.35 49.77 12.49
N GLU A 261 6.95 49.34 13.68
CA GLU A 261 6.34 50.19 14.71
C GLU A 261 7.33 51.27 15.20
N SER A 262 8.60 50.90 15.38
CA SER A 262 9.69 51.77 15.81
C SER A 262 10.05 52.81 14.75
N VAL A 263 10.13 52.42 13.47
CA VAL A 263 10.32 53.35 12.34
C VAL A 263 9.18 54.38 12.28
N LYS A 264 7.92 53.93 12.43
CA LYS A 264 6.76 54.84 12.45
C LYS A 264 6.86 55.83 13.61
N ALA A 265 7.20 55.34 14.81
CA ALA A 265 7.35 56.17 16.00
C ALA A 265 8.52 57.15 15.90
N TYR A 266 9.65 56.73 15.33
CA TYR A 266 10.80 57.58 15.03
C TYR A 266 10.42 58.71 14.06
N ASN A 267 9.75 58.38 12.96
CA ASN A 267 9.32 59.38 11.97
C ASN A 267 8.35 60.42 12.57
N GLU A 268 7.44 59.99 13.43
CA GLU A 268 6.56 60.89 14.22
C GLU A 268 7.37 61.78 15.18
N ALA A 269 8.37 61.22 15.86
CA ALA A 269 9.23 61.94 16.79
C ALA A 269 10.08 63.00 16.08
N VAL A 270 10.66 62.68 14.92
CA VAL A 270 11.41 63.60 14.08
C VAL A 270 10.52 64.74 13.58
N LYS A 271 9.29 64.45 13.14
CA LYS A 271 8.33 65.48 12.73
C LYS A 271 8.02 66.46 13.86
N LYS A 272 7.79 65.96 15.08
CA LYS A 272 7.55 66.81 16.26
C LYS A 272 8.77 67.67 16.57
N TYR A 273 9.95 67.06 16.64
CA TYR A 273 11.22 67.75 16.88
C TYR A 273 11.45 68.89 15.88
N ASN A 274 11.20 68.65 14.59
CA ASN A 274 11.36 69.65 13.55
C ASN A 274 10.36 70.82 13.65
N ARG A 275 9.22 70.64 14.33
CA ARG A 275 8.25 71.71 14.64
C ARG A 275 8.57 72.45 15.95
N GLY A 276 9.63 72.06 16.66
CA GLY A 276 9.91 72.54 18.01
C GLY A 276 8.95 71.97 19.06
N GLU A 277 8.26 70.87 18.74
CA GLU A 277 7.33 70.16 19.62
C GLU A 277 7.96 68.88 20.19
N GLY A 278 7.48 68.43 21.34
CA GLY A 278 7.90 67.16 21.95
C GLY A 278 9.15 67.27 22.83
N ASN A 279 9.53 66.14 23.41
CA ASN A 279 10.53 66.07 24.49
C ASN A 279 11.79 65.29 24.10
N TYR A 280 12.04 65.12 22.80
CA TYR A 280 13.18 64.37 22.30
C TYR A 280 14.39 65.27 22.05
N THR A 281 15.56 64.83 22.52
CA THR A 281 16.82 65.48 22.16
C THR A 281 17.34 64.97 20.84
N TYR A 282 18.17 65.77 20.15
CA TYR A 282 18.86 65.32 18.94
C TYR A 282 19.64 64.01 19.17
N THR A 283 20.33 63.90 20.31
CA THR A 283 21.08 62.68 20.68
C THR A 283 20.18 61.46 20.84
N GLN A 284 18.95 61.61 21.36
CA GLN A 284 17.99 60.50 21.43
C GLN A 284 17.54 60.07 20.03
N LEU A 285 17.22 61.01 19.15
CA LEU A 285 16.83 60.71 17.78
C LEU A 285 17.97 60.03 17.01
N GLN A 286 19.21 60.50 17.18
CA GLN A 286 20.38 59.89 16.56
C GLN A 286 20.58 58.44 17.02
N LYS A 287 20.54 58.18 18.34
CA LYS A 287 20.64 56.80 18.86
C LYS A 287 19.50 55.91 18.40
N TRP A 288 18.28 56.46 18.26
CA TRP A 288 17.16 55.73 17.72
C TRP A 288 17.42 55.29 16.28
N TYR A 289 17.92 56.20 15.45
CA TYR A 289 18.29 55.90 14.07
C TYR A 289 19.37 54.82 14.00
N GLU A 290 20.43 54.93 14.79
CA GLU A 290 21.50 53.92 14.86
C GLU A 290 20.96 52.53 15.25
N ASN A 291 20.08 52.46 16.25
CA ASN A 291 19.43 51.23 16.66
C ASN A 291 18.51 50.66 15.56
N LEU A 292 17.79 51.50 14.82
CA LEU A 292 16.97 51.10 13.69
C LEU A 292 17.82 50.51 12.57
N GLU A 293 18.95 51.12 12.23
CA GLU A 293 19.87 50.59 11.22
C GLU A 293 20.43 49.22 11.64
N ALA A 294 20.86 49.08 12.89
CA ALA A 294 21.34 47.80 13.43
C ALA A 294 20.26 46.70 13.36
N LEU A 295 19.02 47.03 13.75
CA LEU A 295 17.92 46.06 13.67
C LEU A 295 17.56 45.73 12.22
N ARG A 296 17.54 46.73 11.33
CA ARG A 296 17.26 46.55 9.90
C ARG A 296 18.23 45.54 9.28
N GLU A 297 19.52 45.63 9.60
CA GLU A 297 20.53 44.66 9.14
C GLU A 297 20.25 43.23 9.63
N GLU A 298 19.71 43.04 10.84
CA GLU A 298 19.39 41.71 11.37
C GLU A 298 18.15 41.07 10.74
N ILE A 299 17.18 41.88 10.29
CA ILE A 299 15.86 41.40 9.85
C ILE A 299 15.62 41.52 8.34
N THR A 300 16.59 42.05 7.58
CA THR A 300 16.46 42.26 6.13
C THR A 300 17.34 41.27 5.36
N PRO A 301 16.83 40.62 4.29
CA PRO A 301 15.52 40.82 3.67
C PRO A 301 14.35 40.17 4.43
N VAL A 302 13.17 40.78 4.31
CA VAL A 302 11.89 40.20 4.75
C VAL A 302 11.21 39.57 3.55
N TYR A 303 10.95 38.26 3.63
CA TYR A 303 10.28 37.51 2.58
C TYR A 303 8.77 37.45 2.79
N LYS A 304 8.02 37.39 1.70
CA LYS A 304 6.56 37.18 1.75
C LYS A 304 6.26 35.72 2.10
N GLU A 305 5.21 35.52 2.90
CA GLU A 305 4.68 34.19 3.20
C GLU A 305 3.78 33.72 2.02
N PRO A 306 4.16 32.67 1.27
CA PRO A 306 3.44 32.24 0.06
C PRO A 306 2.14 31.47 0.35
N GLY A 307 1.98 30.92 1.56
CA GLY A 307 0.79 30.18 1.96
C GLY A 307 0.96 29.38 3.26
N ILE A 308 -0.11 28.72 3.71
CA ILE A 308 -0.07 27.82 4.87
C ILE A 308 0.39 26.42 4.43
N VAL A 309 1.32 25.82 5.15
CA VAL A 309 1.82 24.47 4.88
C VAL A 309 0.75 23.43 5.20
N LYS A 310 0.40 22.59 4.22
CA LYS A 310 -0.55 21.47 4.35
C LYS A 310 0.15 20.14 4.63
N SER A 311 1.23 19.86 3.90
CA SER A 311 2.00 18.63 4.00
C SER A 311 3.50 18.95 3.87
N ILE A 312 4.33 18.08 4.41
CA ILE A 312 5.79 18.12 4.27
C ILE A 312 6.23 16.68 4.04
N GLU A 313 6.78 16.39 2.87
CA GLU A 313 7.29 15.07 2.53
C GLU A 313 8.80 15.16 2.32
N ILE A 314 9.56 14.32 3.03
CA ILE A 314 11.03 14.32 2.96
C ILE A 314 11.51 13.01 2.38
N TYR A 315 12.15 13.11 1.22
CA TYR A 315 12.72 12.03 0.47
C TYR A 315 14.22 11.96 0.78
N TRP A 316 14.56 11.13 1.78
CA TRP A 316 15.94 10.79 2.09
C TRP A 316 16.45 9.72 1.14
N ASN A 317 17.74 9.78 0.82
CA ASN A 317 18.46 8.70 0.14
C ASN A 317 18.98 7.68 1.14
#